data_AF-A0A537DL81-F1
#
_entry.id   AF-A0A537DL81-F1
#
_cell.length_a   1.000
_cell.length_b   1.000
_cell.length_c   1.000
_cell.angle_alpha   90.00
_cell.angle_beta   90.00
_cell.angle_gamma   90.00
#
_symmetry.space_group_name_H-M   'P 1'
#
loop_
_entity.id
_entity.type
_entity.pdbx_description
1 polymer ?
#
loop_
_entity_poly.entity_id
_entity_poly.type
_entity_poly.pdbx_seq_one_letter_code
_entity_poly.pdbx_strand_id
1 'polypeptide(L)'
;LGVAQYLWASSPLRRYSDLVNQRQLLAVVAGEKPPYAEGDAELFAAAADFEVTYAQYAEFQNRMEHYWCLRWLTQEQVTETTATVMRENLVRFDALPLVTRVADLPPLAADARVRLGIGRVDLLAVTLETRYAGLAAG
;
A
#
# COMPACT_ATOMS: atom_id res chain seq x y z
N LEU A 1 7.47 7.19 13.61
CA LEU A 1 6.99 8.47 14.19
C LEU A 1 7.85 8.96 15.37
N GLY A 2 8.64 8.12 16.05
CA GLY A 2 9.60 8.59 17.05
C GLY A 2 8.96 9.20 18.32
N VAL A 3 7.69 8.89 18.58
CA VAL A 3 6.91 9.42 19.72
C VAL A 3 6.60 8.32 20.72
N ALA A 4 6.44 8.69 21.99
CA ALA A 4 6.11 7.76 23.06
C ALA A 4 4.69 7.18 22.92
N GLN A 5 3.75 7.99 22.43
CA GLN A 5 2.36 7.59 22.18
C GLN A 5 1.85 8.27 20.92
N TYR A 6 0.99 7.57 20.18
CA TYR A 6 0.40 8.08 18.95
C TYR A 6 -1.05 7.61 18.82
N LEU A 7 -1.90 8.49 18.32
CA LEU A 7 -3.34 8.26 18.16
C LEU A 7 -3.78 8.72 16.77
N TRP A 8 -4.64 7.94 16.12
CA TRP A 8 -5.36 8.37 14.93
C TRP A 8 -6.65 9.10 15.33
N ALA A 9 -6.76 10.39 15.03
CA ALA A 9 -7.97 11.18 15.31
C ALA A 9 -8.21 12.33 14.29
N SER A 10 -7.51 12.33 13.16
CA SER A 10 -7.53 13.42 12.17
C SER A 10 -8.45 13.14 10.96
N SER A 11 -8.97 11.92 10.81
CA SER A 11 -9.72 11.49 9.62
C SER A 11 -10.99 10.67 9.94
N PRO A 12 -11.87 11.16 10.83
CA PRO A 12 -13.05 10.43 11.33
C PRO A 12 -14.06 10.07 10.24
N LEU A 13 -14.09 10.83 9.13
CA LEU A 13 -15.02 10.60 8.03
C LEU A 13 -14.63 9.42 7.13
N ARG A 14 -13.39 8.93 7.23
CA ARG A 14 -12.84 7.88 6.36
C ARG A 14 -12.09 6.78 7.10
N ARG A 15 -11.94 6.88 8.42
CA ARG A 15 -11.33 5.84 9.27
C ARG A 15 -12.14 5.71 10.55
N TYR A 16 -12.62 4.50 10.81
CA TYR A 16 -13.50 4.22 11.95
C TYR A 16 -12.78 4.40 13.30
N SER A 17 -11.50 4.02 13.38
CA SER A 17 -10.67 4.26 14.56
C SER A 17 -10.57 5.75 14.92
N ASP A 18 -10.39 6.64 13.93
CA ASP A 18 -10.43 8.09 14.17
C ASP A 18 -11.79 8.55 14.70
N LEU A 19 -12.89 8.00 14.19
CA LEU A 19 -14.25 8.32 14.67
C LEU A 19 -14.45 7.90 16.13
N VAL A 20 -14.04 6.68 16.48
CA VAL A 20 -14.11 6.17 17.87
C VAL A 20 -13.29 7.05 18.81
N ASN A 21 -12.06 7.39 18.42
CA ASN A 21 -11.19 8.25 19.21
C ASN A 21 -11.76 9.66 19.38
N GLN A 22 -12.34 10.25 18.33
CA GLN A 22 -12.98 11.57 18.44
C GLN A 22 -14.21 11.55 19.36
N ARG A 23 -15.02 10.48 19.35
CA ARG A 23 -16.16 10.35 20.28
C ARG A 23 -15.72 10.32 21.75
N GLN A 24 -14.64 9.59 22.05
CA GLN A 24 -14.04 9.57 23.39
C GLN A 24 -13.54 10.97 23.79
N LEU A 25 -12.82 11.66 22.90
CA LEU A 25 -12.30 13.01 23.15
C LEU A 25 -13.43 14.03 23.35
N LEU A 26 -14.49 13.98 22.55
CA LEU A 26 -15.63 14.89 22.67
C LEU A 26 -16.34 14.74 24.02
N ALA A 27 -16.56 13.50 24.48
CA ALA A 27 -17.17 13.24 25.79
C ALA A 27 -16.31 13.80 26.93
N VAL A 28 -14.99 13.57 26.89
CA VAL A 28 -14.05 14.11 27.89
C VAL A 28 -14.07 15.64 27.92
N VAL A 29 -14.02 16.29 26.75
CA VAL A 29 -14.06 17.76 26.65
C VAL A 29 -15.39 18.33 27.14
N ALA A 30 -16.50 17.61 26.95
CA ALA A 30 -17.82 17.99 27.44
C ALA A 30 -18.02 17.72 28.94
N GLY A 31 -17.09 17.03 29.62
CA GLY A 31 -17.26 16.59 31.01
C GLY A 31 -18.26 15.44 31.17
N GLU A 32 -18.57 14.74 30.08
CA GLU A 32 -19.46 13.59 30.05
C GLU A 32 -18.70 12.28 30.28
N LYS A 33 -19.43 11.21 30.62
CA LYS A 33 -18.84 9.87 30.70
C LYS A 33 -18.37 9.43 29.30
N PRO A 34 -17.10 9.03 29.12
CA PRO A 34 -16.63 8.49 27.84
C PRO A 34 -17.45 7.26 27.42
N PRO A 35 -17.80 7.12 26.12
CA PRO A 35 -18.45 5.94 25.57
C PRO A 35 -17.84 4.60 25.98
N TYR A 36 -16.51 4.50 26.04
CA TYR A 36 -15.80 3.28 26.46
C TYR A 36 -14.95 3.55 27.69
N ALA A 37 -15.01 2.64 28.67
CA ALA A 37 -14.17 2.68 29.86
C ALA A 37 -12.74 2.17 29.57
N GLU A 38 -11.85 2.34 30.54
CA GLU A 38 -10.55 1.69 30.50
C GLU A 38 -10.73 0.16 30.48
N GLY A 39 -10.07 -0.51 29.52
CA GLY A 39 -10.15 -1.96 29.39
C GLY A 39 -11.48 -2.50 28.86
N ASP A 40 -12.33 -1.64 28.28
CA ASP A 40 -13.64 -2.03 27.77
C ASP A 40 -13.54 -3.07 26.64
N ALA A 41 -14.19 -4.21 26.83
CA ALA A 41 -14.19 -5.31 25.87
C ALA A 41 -14.81 -4.91 24.53
N GLU A 42 -15.81 -4.00 24.54
CA GLU A 42 -16.44 -3.53 23.30
C GLU A 42 -15.48 -2.65 22.48
N LEU A 43 -14.62 -1.87 23.14
CA LEU A 43 -13.60 -1.07 22.45
C LEU A 43 -12.56 -1.97 21.78
N PHE A 44 -12.11 -3.03 22.46
CA PHE A 44 -11.18 -3.99 21.88
C PHE A 44 -11.80 -4.78 20.72
N ALA A 45 -13.07 -5.19 20.84
CA ALA A 45 -13.79 -5.83 19.76
C ALA A 45 -13.92 -4.91 18.54
N ALA A 46 -14.32 -3.65 18.75
CA ALA A 46 -14.42 -2.66 17.69
C ALA A 46 -13.08 -2.37 16.99
N ALA A 47 -11.97 -2.37 17.74
CA ALA A 47 -10.63 -2.23 17.18
C ALA A 47 -10.22 -3.45 16.34
N ALA A 48 -10.49 -4.66 16.81
CA ALA A 48 -10.22 -5.90 16.07
C ALA A 48 -11.03 -5.97 14.77
N ASP A 49 -12.32 -5.66 14.82
CA ASP A 49 -13.20 -5.63 13.65
C ASP A 49 -12.74 -4.60 12.62
N PHE A 50 -12.29 -3.42 13.09
CA PHE A 50 -11.70 -2.40 12.23
C PHE A 50 -10.44 -2.92 11.53
N GLU A 51 -9.49 -3.53 12.25
CA GLU A 51 -8.25 -4.03 11.66
C GLU A 51 -8.52 -5.09 10.58
N VAL A 52 -9.42 -6.05 10.85
CA VAL A 52 -9.80 -7.09 9.88
C VAL A 52 -10.42 -6.46 8.62
N THR A 53 -11.40 -5.58 8.82
CA THR A 53 -12.12 -4.94 7.70
C THR A 53 -11.17 -4.05 6.90
N TYR A 54 -10.35 -3.25 7.57
CA TYR A 54 -9.40 -2.33 6.96
C TYR A 54 -8.35 -3.09 6.13
N ALA A 55 -7.85 -4.22 6.62
CA ALA A 55 -6.92 -5.07 5.89
C ALA A 55 -7.52 -5.61 4.59
N GLN A 56 -8.78 -6.07 4.62
CA GLN A 56 -9.49 -6.54 3.42
C GLN A 56 -9.67 -5.42 2.38
N TYR A 57 -10.04 -4.22 2.82
CA TYR A 57 -10.10 -3.06 1.92
C TYR A 57 -8.72 -2.73 1.34
N ALA A 58 -7.66 -2.74 2.15
CA ALA A 58 -6.31 -2.46 1.69
C ALA A 58 -5.84 -3.48 0.63
N GLU A 59 -6.14 -4.77 0.81
CA GLU A 59 -5.85 -5.80 -0.20
C GLU A 59 -6.57 -5.52 -1.52
N PHE A 60 -7.86 -5.20 -1.45
CA PHE A 60 -8.64 -4.85 -2.64
C PHE A 60 -8.12 -3.59 -3.34
N GLN A 61 -7.78 -2.54 -2.59
CA GLN A 61 -7.18 -1.30 -3.12
C GLN A 61 -5.86 -1.61 -3.82
N ASN A 62 -4.96 -2.35 -3.19
CA ASN A 62 -3.68 -2.75 -3.79
C ASN A 62 -3.89 -3.52 -5.10
N ARG A 63 -4.85 -4.47 -5.14
CA ARG A 63 -5.18 -5.23 -6.35
C ARG A 63 -5.78 -4.34 -7.44
N MET A 64 -6.61 -3.37 -7.08
CA MET A 64 -7.20 -2.41 -8.01
C MET A 64 -6.14 -1.47 -8.61
N GLU A 65 -5.25 -0.91 -7.78
CA GLU A 65 -4.14 -0.06 -8.23
C GLU A 65 -3.22 -0.81 -9.18
N HIS A 66 -2.86 -2.06 -8.83
CA HIS A 66 -2.05 -2.92 -9.68
C HIS A 66 -2.75 -3.17 -11.03
N TYR A 67 -4.03 -3.55 -11.01
CA TYR A 67 -4.83 -3.74 -12.22
C TYR A 67 -4.77 -2.53 -13.15
N TRP A 68 -4.96 -1.30 -12.62
CA TRP A 68 -4.93 -0.10 -13.44
C TRP A 68 -3.54 0.23 -13.98
N CYS A 69 -2.46 -0.08 -13.25
CA CYS A 69 -1.11 0.01 -13.79
C CYS A 69 -0.93 -0.92 -15.01
N LEU A 70 -1.42 -2.16 -14.93
CA LEU A 70 -1.34 -3.13 -16.03
C LEU A 70 -2.18 -2.71 -17.24
N ARG A 71 -3.36 -2.15 -16.99
CA ARG A 71 -4.21 -1.56 -18.03
C ARG A 71 -3.48 -0.44 -18.75
N TRP A 72 -2.85 0.45 -18.01
CA TRP A 72 -2.07 1.56 -18.58
C TRP A 72 -0.91 1.05 -19.45
N LEU A 73 -0.13 0.07 -18.98
CA LEU A 73 0.96 -0.53 -19.77
C LEU A 73 0.48 -1.05 -21.12
N THR A 74 -0.71 -1.67 -21.14
CA THR A 74 -1.34 -2.21 -22.35
C THR A 74 -1.85 -1.09 -23.27
N GLN A 75 -2.49 -0.07 -22.70
CA GLN A 75 -3.08 1.06 -23.45
C GLN A 75 -2.01 1.91 -24.12
N GLU A 76 -0.94 2.23 -23.40
CA GLU A 76 0.19 3.02 -23.91
C GLU A 76 1.20 2.17 -24.70
N GLN A 77 0.90 0.88 -24.90
CA GLN A 77 1.74 -0.06 -25.65
C GLN A 77 3.21 -0.08 -25.16
N VAL A 78 3.40 0.00 -23.84
CA VAL A 78 4.73 0.08 -23.23
C VAL A 78 5.45 -1.26 -23.40
N THR A 79 6.56 -1.25 -24.12
CA THR A 79 7.39 -2.44 -24.36
C THR A 79 8.65 -2.47 -23.49
N GLU A 80 9.09 -1.32 -23.00
CA GLU A 80 10.24 -1.16 -22.11
C GLU A 80 9.97 -0.01 -21.12
N THR A 81 10.50 -0.12 -19.90
CA THR A 81 10.38 0.91 -18.87
C THR A 81 11.61 0.95 -17.97
N THR A 82 11.72 1.96 -17.12
CA THR A 82 12.73 2.03 -16.06
C THR A 82 12.12 1.69 -14.70
N ALA A 83 12.95 1.12 -13.84
CA ALA A 83 12.59 0.78 -12.48
C ALA A 83 13.80 0.96 -11.55
N THR A 84 13.51 1.09 -10.26
CA THR A 84 14.48 1.20 -9.19
C THR A 84 14.45 -0.06 -8.33
N VAL A 85 15.61 -0.68 -8.10
CA VAL A 85 15.75 -1.84 -7.23
C VAL A 85 15.46 -1.43 -5.79
N MET A 86 14.52 -2.12 -5.14
CA MET A 86 14.22 -1.90 -3.72
C MET A 86 15.07 -2.81 -2.84
N ARG A 87 15.05 -4.11 -3.15
CA ARG A 87 15.81 -5.16 -2.46
C ARG A 87 15.75 -6.45 -3.26
N GLU A 88 16.80 -7.27 -3.20
CA GLU A 88 16.85 -8.55 -3.92
C GLU A 88 16.45 -8.39 -5.40
N ASN A 89 15.39 -9.06 -5.83
CA ASN A 89 14.80 -8.95 -7.15
C ASN A 89 13.50 -8.12 -7.21
N LEU A 90 13.19 -7.41 -6.13
CA LEU A 90 12.02 -6.54 -6.03
C LEU A 90 12.35 -5.16 -6.58
N VAL A 91 11.61 -4.73 -7.59
CA VAL A 91 11.81 -3.44 -8.25
C VAL A 91 10.51 -2.63 -8.24
N ARG A 92 10.65 -1.32 -8.17
CA ARG A 92 9.55 -0.35 -8.30
C ARG A 92 9.70 0.38 -9.61
N PHE A 93 8.65 0.40 -10.42
CA PHE A 93 8.61 1.12 -11.68
C PHE A 93 8.73 2.62 -11.42
N ASP A 94 9.42 3.34 -12.29
CA ASP A 94 9.63 4.78 -12.08
C ASP A 94 8.41 5.60 -12.52
N ALA A 95 7.73 5.17 -13.58
CA ALA A 95 6.60 5.88 -14.18
C ALA A 95 5.24 5.53 -13.55
N LEU A 96 5.16 4.48 -12.74
CA LEU A 96 3.92 3.94 -12.18
C LEU A 96 4.15 3.47 -10.75
N PRO A 97 3.14 3.48 -9.88
CA PRO A 97 3.21 2.89 -8.53
C PRO A 97 3.15 1.35 -8.58
N LEU A 98 3.91 0.72 -9.48
CA LEU A 98 3.94 -0.71 -9.69
C LEU A 98 5.22 -1.31 -9.12
N VAL A 99 5.07 -2.28 -8.22
CA VAL A 99 6.18 -3.05 -7.65
C VAL A 99 6.04 -4.50 -8.07
N THR A 100 7.10 -5.08 -8.62
CA THR A 100 7.10 -6.47 -9.08
C THR A 100 8.44 -7.15 -8.79
N ARG A 101 8.45 -8.49 -8.86
CA ARG A 101 9.67 -9.28 -8.82
C ARG A 101 10.12 -9.57 -10.25
N VAL A 102 11.40 -9.35 -10.51
CA VAL A 102 12.04 -9.62 -11.81
C VAL A 102 12.92 -10.86 -11.66
N ALA A 103 12.49 -12.00 -12.21
CA ALA A 103 13.13 -13.29 -11.94
C ALA A 103 14.59 -13.37 -12.41
N ASP A 104 14.93 -12.69 -13.51
CA ASP A 104 16.24 -12.67 -14.13
C ASP A 104 17.10 -11.46 -13.70
N LEU A 105 16.71 -10.75 -12.63
CA LEU A 105 17.48 -9.62 -12.13
C LEU A 105 18.81 -10.09 -11.53
N PRO A 106 19.97 -9.57 -11.99
CA PRO A 106 21.25 -9.86 -11.35
C PRO A 106 21.31 -9.22 -9.95
N PRO A 107 22.23 -9.68 -9.07
CA PRO A 107 22.43 -9.06 -7.77
C PRO A 107 22.86 -7.60 -7.93
N LEU A 108 21.97 -6.67 -7.57
CA LEU A 108 22.19 -5.24 -7.61
C LEU A 108 21.92 -4.63 -6.23
N ALA A 109 22.59 -3.53 -5.93
CA ALA A 109 22.31 -2.77 -4.72
C ALA A 109 20.90 -2.16 -4.79
N ALA A 110 20.31 -1.89 -3.61
CA ALA A 110 19.14 -1.03 -3.53
C ALA A 110 19.44 0.33 -4.20
N ASP A 111 18.40 0.95 -4.73
CA ASP A 111 18.43 2.21 -5.48
C ASP A 111 19.12 2.16 -6.86
N ALA A 112 19.67 0.99 -7.28
CA ALA A 112 20.14 0.82 -8.64
C ALA A 112 18.98 0.99 -9.64
N ARG A 113 19.18 1.79 -10.68
CA ARG A 113 18.20 1.97 -11.76
C ARG A 113 18.44 0.97 -12.89
N VAL A 114 17.37 0.32 -13.31
CA VAL A 114 17.38 -0.74 -14.33
C VAL A 114 16.36 -0.44 -15.41
N ARG A 115 16.59 -0.99 -16.59
CA ARG A 115 15.61 -1.07 -17.67
C ARG A 115 14.96 -2.45 -17.63
N LEU A 116 13.65 -2.48 -17.83
CA LEU A 116 12.84 -3.69 -17.85
C LEU A 116 12.09 -3.79 -19.17
N GLY A 117 12.15 -4.95 -19.81
CA GLY A 117 11.24 -5.29 -20.89
C GLY A 117 9.89 -5.72 -20.32
N ILE A 118 8.81 -5.23 -20.91
CA ILE A 118 7.43 -5.62 -20.58
C ILE A 118 7.07 -6.84 -21.42
N GLY A 119 6.68 -7.93 -20.75
CA GLY A 119 6.24 -9.18 -21.36
C GLY A 119 4.73 -9.30 -21.40
N ARG A 120 4.22 -10.51 -21.16
CA ARG A 120 2.79 -10.78 -21.09
C ARG A 120 2.16 -10.04 -19.90
N VAL A 121 1.03 -9.39 -20.17
CA VAL A 121 0.11 -8.83 -19.17
C VAL A 121 -1.12 -9.72 -19.06
N ASP A 122 -1.43 -10.20 -17.87
CA ASP A 122 -2.67 -10.92 -17.58
C ASP A 122 -3.55 -10.08 -16.67
N LEU A 123 -4.58 -9.46 -17.26
CA LEU A 123 -5.50 -8.58 -16.53
C LEU A 123 -6.45 -9.35 -15.61
N LEU A 124 -6.72 -10.63 -15.89
CA LEU A 124 -7.60 -11.44 -15.07
C LEU A 124 -6.88 -11.91 -13.81
N ALA A 125 -5.66 -12.42 -13.98
CA ALA A 125 -4.79 -12.83 -12.88
C ALA A 125 -4.13 -11.63 -12.17
N VAL A 126 -4.14 -10.44 -12.77
CA VAL A 126 -3.42 -9.24 -12.30
C VAL A 126 -1.92 -9.53 -12.17
N THR A 127 -1.34 -10.12 -13.22
CA THR A 127 0.08 -10.46 -13.26
C THR A 127 0.77 -9.84 -14.48
N LEU A 128 2.07 -9.62 -14.32
CA LEU A 128 2.94 -9.04 -15.33
C LEU A 128 4.24 -9.82 -15.40
N GLU A 129 4.59 -10.28 -16.60
CA GLU A 129 5.92 -10.77 -16.89
C GLU A 129 6.86 -9.61 -17.20
N THR A 130 8.04 -9.62 -16.60
CA THR A 130 9.11 -8.66 -16.85
C THR A 130 10.42 -9.38 -17.08
N ARG A 131 11.29 -8.77 -17.86
CA ARG A 131 12.66 -9.24 -18.08
C ARG A 131 13.64 -8.11 -17.86
N TYR A 132 14.80 -8.42 -17.30
CA TYR A 132 15.88 -7.46 -17.16
C TYR A 132 16.43 -7.07 -18.55
N ALA A 133 16.51 -5.77 -18.83
CA ALA A 133 16.99 -5.19 -20.10
C ALA A 133 18.31 -4.41 -19.95
N GLY A 134 18.95 -4.46 -18.79
CA GLY A 134 20.21 -3.78 -18.48
C GLY A 134 20.08 -2.69 -17.44
N LEU A 135 21.20 -2.06 -17.09
CA LEU A 135 21.20 -0.86 -16.25
C LEU A 135 20.57 0.31 -17.02
N ALA A 136 19.85 1.16 -16.31
CA ALA A 136 19.42 2.45 -16.87
C ALA A 136 20.60 3.42 -16.81
N ALA A 137 20.80 4.21 -17.87
CA ALA A 137 21.71 5.33 -17.80
C ALA A 137 21.18 6.36 -16.78
N GLY A 138 22.10 7.03 -16.07
CA GLY A 138 21.79 8.06 -15.08
C GLY A 138 21.08 9.26 -15.68
#